data_AF-A0A060ZC89-F1
#
_entry.id   AF-A0A060ZC89-F1
#
_cell.length_a   1.000
_cell.length_b   1.000
_cell.length_c   1.000
_cell.angle_alpha   90.00
_cell.angle_beta   90.00
_cell.angle_gamma   90.00
#
_symmetry.space_group_name_H-M   'P 1'
#
loop_
_entity.id
_entity.type
_entity.pdbx_description
1 polymer ?
#
loop_
_entity_poly.entity_id
_entity_poly.type
_entity_poly.pdbx_seq_one_letter_code
_entity_poly.pdbx_strand_id
1 'polypeptide(L)'
;MFVLSFFYLYLSPHTLSLSLILSCPLPPQGLESCLKGPDNYNSQVLIEATVIALTKLQPLLNKDSPMHKAVFWVAVAVLQLDELNLYSAGTALLEQNLHTLDSLRVFNDKSPEEVFMEIRHPLEWHCKQMDHFVGLNFSSNFNFALVGHLLKGYRHPSPTTVARTVRILHTLLALVGKHLNCDKFEVNSQSVAYLAGQFQSQSYTLTPLTHTLC
;
A
#
# COMPACT_ATOMS: atom_id res chain seq x y z
N MET A 1 2.63 -8.84 13.83
CA MET A 1 4.05 -8.73 14.22
C MET A 1 4.92 -8.03 13.17
N PHE A 2 4.62 -8.11 11.86
CA PHE A 2 5.40 -7.43 10.81
C PHE A 2 5.28 -5.90 10.78
N VAL A 3 4.07 -5.34 10.95
CA VAL A 3 3.89 -3.89 11.09
C VAL A 3 4.72 -3.38 12.28
N LEU A 4 4.65 -4.07 13.43
CA LEU A 4 5.46 -3.77 14.60
C LEU A 4 6.96 -3.94 14.35
N SER A 5 7.39 -4.94 13.59
CA SER A 5 8.82 -5.14 13.24
C SER A 5 9.32 -4.04 12.30
N PHE A 6 8.49 -3.55 11.38
CA PHE A 6 8.78 -2.40 10.52
C PHE A 6 8.84 -1.08 11.34
N PHE A 7 7.92 -0.91 12.30
CA PHE A 7 8.00 0.18 13.28
C PHE A 7 9.27 0.11 14.12
N TYR A 8 9.66 -1.08 14.61
CA TYR A 8 10.84 -1.25 15.46
C TYR A 8 12.16 -1.03 14.70
N LEU A 9 12.25 -1.45 13.44
CA LEU A 9 13.42 -1.22 12.59
C LEU A 9 13.62 0.25 12.22
N TYR A 10 12.55 1.06 12.19
CA TYR A 10 12.61 2.45 11.70
C TYR A 10 12.52 3.51 12.81
N LEU A 11 11.98 3.19 14.00
CA LEU A 11 11.86 4.14 15.12
C LEU A 11 13.02 4.06 16.15
N SER A 12 13.92 3.07 16.09
CA SER A 12 15.03 2.95 17.05
C SER A 12 16.39 3.08 16.34
N PRO A 13 17.11 4.22 16.49
CA PRO A 13 18.45 4.37 15.95
C PRO A 13 19.55 3.70 16.81
N HIS A 14 19.21 2.99 17.90
CA HIS A 14 20.21 2.32 18.74
C HIS A 14 19.83 0.87 19.11
N THR A 15 20.87 0.02 19.07
CA THR A 15 21.06 -1.29 19.72
C THR A 15 20.47 -2.59 19.10
N LEU A 16 21.33 -3.28 18.33
CA LEU A 16 21.90 -4.62 18.59
C LEU A 16 21.01 -5.84 18.96
N SER A 17 19.69 -5.81 18.82
CA SER A 17 18.82 -6.99 19.00
C SER A 17 18.21 -7.54 17.68
N LEU A 18 18.90 -7.35 16.56
CA LEU A 18 18.45 -7.81 15.23
C LEU A 18 18.47 -9.34 15.05
N SER A 19 19.21 -10.09 15.87
CA SER A 19 19.37 -11.54 15.67
C SER A 19 18.23 -12.38 16.27
N LEU A 20 17.56 -11.94 17.34
CA LEU A 20 16.60 -12.79 18.07
C LEU A 20 15.17 -12.80 17.50
N ILE A 21 14.72 -11.69 16.89
CA ILE A 21 13.38 -11.63 16.27
C ILE A 21 13.39 -12.21 14.84
N LEU A 22 14.54 -12.14 14.18
CA LEU A 22 14.74 -12.53 12.79
C LEU A 22 15.16 -14.01 12.62
N SER A 23 15.49 -14.68 13.72
CA SER A 23 15.77 -16.13 13.77
C SER A 23 14.51 -16.99 13.89
N CYS A 24 13.31 -16.40 13.89
CA CYS A 24 12.07 -17.16 13.81
C CYS A 24 11.71 -17.39 12.34
N PRO A 25 11.86 -18.61 11.79
CA PRO A 25 11.39 -18.93 10.46
C PRO A 25 9.88 -19.14 10.56
N LEU A 26 9.11 -18.05 10.61
CA LEU A 26 7.67 -18.14 10.39
C LEU A 26 7.44 -17.94 8.89
N PRO A 27 7.16 -19.01 8.13
CA PRO A 27 6.70 -18.87 6.75
C PRO A 27 5.42 -18.02 6.74
N PRO A 28 5.04 -17.39 5.62
CA PRO A 28 3.85 -16.53 5.55
C PRO A 28 2.52 -17.22 5.91
N GLN A 29 2.48 -18.56 5.93
CA GLN A 29 1.39 -19.35 6.56
C GLN A 29 1.25 -19.06 8.07
N GLY A 30 2.34 -18.65 8.71
CA GLY A 30 2.45 -18.18 10.09
C GLY A 30 1.63 -16.92 10.37
N LEU A 31 1.58 -15.99 9.42
CA LEU A 31 0.84 -14.73 9.56
C LEU A 31 -0.66 -14.97 9.48
N GLU A 32 -1.10 -15.83 8.55
CA GLU A 32 -2.48 -16.33 8.54
C GLU A 32 -2.80 -17.18 9.78
N SER A 33 -1.87 -18.02 10.26
CA SER A 33 -2.13 -18.87 11.43
C SER A 33 -2.20 -18.08 12.74
N CYS A 34 -1.42 -17.00 12.88
CA CYS A 34 -1.57 -16.06 14.00
C CYS A 34 -2.90 -15.31 13.92
N LEU A 35 -3.39 -15.08 12.70
CA LEU A 35 -4.73 -14.53 12.47
C LEU A 35 -5.86 -15.61 12.50
N LYS A 36 -5.59 -16.87 12.81
CA LYS A 36 -6.62 -17.93 12.84
C LYS A 36 -6.84 -18.52 14.24
N GLY A 37 -6.15 -18.00 15.26
CA GLY A 37 -6.35 -18.38 16.66
C GLY A 37 -7.62 -17.78 17.29
N PRO A 38 -8.13 -18.36 18.39
CA PRO A 38 -9.34 -17.87 19.09
C PRO A 38 -9.24 -16.42 19.61
N ASP A 39 -8.02 -15.90 19.80
CA ASP A 39 -7.75 -14.50 20.21
C ASP A 39 -7.60 -13.52 19.03
N ASN A 40 -7.80 -13.97 17.79
CA ASN A 40 -7.46 -13.19 16.59
C ASN A 40 -8.29 -11.91 16.41
N TYR A 41 -9.59 -11.95 16.73
CA TYR A 41 -10.46 -10.78 16.53
C TYR A 41 -9.88 -9.52 17.22
N ASN A 42 -9.32 -9.68 18.42
CA ASN A 42 -8.68 -8.60 19.15
C ASN A 42 -7.43 -8.08 18.44
N SER A 43 -6.64 -8.97 17.84
CA SER A 43 -5.41 -8.58 17.10
C SER A 43 -5.74 -7.80 15.83
N GLN A 44 -6.76 -8.20 15.07
CA GLN A 44 -7.20 -7.50 13.87
C GLN A 44 -7.73 -6.10 14.19
N VAL A 45 -8.57 -5.97 15.23
CA VAL A 45 -9.09 -4.67 15.69
C VAL A 45 -7.96 -3.74 16.13
N LEU A 46 -6.95 -4.25 16.83
CA LEU A 46 -5.79 -3.45 17.25
C LEU A 46 -4.94 -2.98 16.06
N ILE A 47 -4.73 -3.84 15.06
CA ILE A 47 -4.04 -3.47 13.83
C ILE A 47 -4.84 -2.37 13.11
N GLU A 48 -6.15 -2.55 12.96
CA GLU A 48 -7.04 -1.58 12.32
C GLU A 48 -6.98 -0.21 13.03
N ALA A 49 -7.13 -0.20 14.35
CA ALA A 49 -7.04 1.00 15.16
C ALA A 49 -5.68 1.70 15.01
N THR A 50 -4.59 0.93 14.95
CA THR A 50 -3.23 1.45 14.71
C THR A 50 -3.13 2.10 13.33
N VAL A 51 -3.65 1.44 12.28
CA VAL A 51 -3.66 1.97 10.90
C VAL A 51 -4.47 3.26 10.80
N ILE A 52 -5.63 3.32 11.46
CA ILE A 52 -6.46 4.53 11.52
C ILE A 52 -5.73 5.66 12.26
N ALA A 53 -5.11 5.36 13.39
CA ALA A 53 -4.34 6.34 14.16
C ALA A 53 -3.17 6.89 13.35
N LEU A 54 -2.42 6.01 12.67
CA LEU A 54 -1.33 6.40 11.78
C LEU A 54 -1.82 7.28 10.64
N THR A 55 -2.97 6.96 10.04
CA THR A 55 -3.59 7.79 8.99
C THR A 55 -3.80 9.22 9.47
N LYS A 56 -4.35 9.38 10.68
CA LYS A 56 -4.59 10.70 11.29
C LYS A 56 -3.30 11.41 11.72
N LEU A 57 -2.25 10.66 12.04
CA LEU A 57 -0.97 11.20 12.51
C LEU A 57 -0.15 11.81 11.36
N GLN A 58 -0.25 11.28 10.13
CA GLN A 58 0.54 11.73 8.98
C GLN A 58 0.61 13.25 8.81
N PRO A 59 -0.50 14.02 8.78
CA PRO A 59 -0.45 15.47 8.62
C PRO A 59 0.16 16.23 9.82
N LEU A 60 0.30 15.57 10.98
CA LEU A 60 0.86 16.15 12.21
C LEU A 60 2.36 15.91 12.35
N LEU A 61 2.92 15.00 11.56
CA LEU A 61 4.36 14.72 11.59
C LEU A 61 5.14 15.93 11.06
N ASN A 62 6.37 16.08 11.57
CA ASN A 62 7.32 17.03 10.99
C ASN A 62 7.47 16.77 9.49
N LYS A 63 7.51 17.83 8.68
CA LYS A 63 7.61 17.78 7.21
C LYS A 63 8.83 16.99 6.75
N ASP A 64 9.93 17.06 7.48
CA ASP A 64 11.18 16.38 7.15
C ASP A 64 11.26 14.96 7.74
N SER A 65 10.19 14.47 8.37
CA SER A 65 10.19 13.17 9.01
C SER A 65 10.36 12.05 7.98
N PRO A 66 11.33 11.13 8.17
CA PRO A 66 11.51 9.99 7.28
C PRO A 66 10.32 9.01 7.35
N MET A 67 9.43 9.17 8.34
CA MET A 67 8.23 8.36 8.52
C MET A 67 7.24 8.50 7.36
N HIS A 68 7.18 9.66 6.69
CA HIS A 68 6.22 9.86 5.57
C HIS A 68 6.40 8.82 4.47
N LYS A 69 7.66 8.55 4.08
CA LYS A 69 7.96 7.53 3.07
C LYS A 69 7.77 6.10 3.61
N ALA A 70 8.03 5.86 4.89
CA ALA A 70 7.88 4.54 5.51
C ALA A 70 6.40 4.10 5.64
N VAL A 71 5.49 5.05 5.89
CA VAL A 71 4.05 4.78 6.03
C VAL A 71 3.44 4.17 4.75
N PHE A 72 3.99 4.49 3.57
CA PHE A 72 3.61 3.82 2.32
C PHE A 72 3.76 2.30 2.41
N TRP A 73 4.92 1.82 2.87
CA TRP A 73 5.20 0.39 2.97
C TRP A 73 4.38 -0.29 4.06
N VAL A 74 4.01 0.45 5.12
CA VAL A 74 3.03 -0.03 6.11
C VAL A 74 1.67 -0.24 5.45
N ALA A 75 1.22 0.71 4.62
CA ALA A 75 -0.05 0.57 3.91
C ALA A 75 -0.03 -0.65 2.97
N VAL A 76 1.03 -0.82 2.16
CA VAL A 76 1.17 -1.98 1.27
C VAL A 76 1.14 -3.29 2.06
N ALA A 77 1.87 -3.39 3.17
CA ALA A 77 1.86 -4.59 4.01
C ALA A 77 0.46 -4.91 4.57
N VAL A 78 -0.33 -3.90 4.94
CA VAL A 78 -1.71 -4.08 5.40
C VAL A 78 -2.62 -4.56 4.27
N LEU A 79 -2.47 -4.05 3.05
CA LEU A 79 -3.23 -4.51 1.88
C LEU A 79 -2.96 -5.99 1.53
N GLN A 80 -1.82 -6.54 1.97
CA GLN A 80 -1.45 -7.93 1.74
C GLN A 80 -2.06 -8.92 2.74
N LEU A 81 -2.64 -8.44 3.85
CA LEU A 81 -3.25 -9.30 4.87
C LEU A 81 -4.59 -9.92 4.43
N ASP A 82 -5.14 -9.52 3.28
CA ASP A 82 -6.37 -10.04 2.66
C ASP A 82 -7.64 -9.98 3.53
N GLU A 83 -7.62 -9.16 4.58
CA GLU A 83 -8.76 -8.93 5.49
C GLU A 83 -9.56 -7.69 5.07
N LEU A 84 -10.90 -7.80 4.98
CA LEU A 84 -11.77 -6.75 4.42
C LEU A 84 -11.63 -5.39 5.13
N ASN A 85 -11.77 -5.36 6.45
CA ASN A 85 -11.68 -4.11 7.23
C ASN A 85 -10.27 -3.51 7.17
N LEU A 86 -9.24 -4.36 7.23
CA LEU A 86 -7.84 -3.94 7.13
C LEU A 86 -7.53 -3.41 5.72
N TYR A 87 -8.08 -4.00 4.67
CA TYR A 87 -7.94 -3.51 3.30
C TYR A 87 -8.55 -2.10 3.17
N SER A 88 -9.75 -1.90 3.73
CA SER A 88 -10.40 -0.58 3.76
C SER A 88 -9.56 0.45 4.53
N ALA A 89 -9.03 0.09 5.71
CA ALA A 89 -8.17 0.97 6.49
C ALA A 89 -6.82 1.24 5.80
N GLY A 90 -6.21 0.22 5.19
CA GLY A 90 -4.94 0.30 4.47
C GLY A 90 -5.03 1.19 3.22
N THR A 91 -6.13 1.11 2.46
CA THR A 91 -6.36 2.04 1.36
C THR A 91 -6.55 3.47 1.85
N ALA A 92 -7.21 3.70 2.99
CA ALA A 92 -7.32 5.03 3.60
C ALA A 92 -5.94 5.60 3.97
N LEU A 93 -5.10 4.77 4.60
CA LEU A 93 -3.74 5.11 4.97
C LEU A 93 -2.90 5.52 3.74
N LEU A 94 -2.99 4.72 2.67
CA LEU A 94 -2.30 4.97 1.41
C LEU A 94 -2.78 6.26 0.72
N GLU A 95 -4.09 6.48 0.63
CA GLU A 95 -4.66 7.68 0.04
C GLU A 95 -4.16 8.94 0.77
N GLN A 96 -4.23 8.94 2.09
CA GLN A 96 -3.73 10.03 2.92
C GLN A 96 -2.21 10.21 2.75
N ASN A 97 -1.45 9.12 2.63
CA ASN A 97 0.00 9.17 2.46
C ASN A 97 0.42 9.85 1.17
N LEU A 98 -0.20 9.46 0.05
CA LEU A 98 0.05 10.08 -1.25
C LEU A 98 -0.30 11.57 -1.23
N HIS A 99 -1.44 11.94 -0.63
CA HIS A 99 -1.84 13.34 -0.49
C HIS A 99 -0.85 14.15 0.37
N THR A 100 -0.40 13.59 1.50
CA THR A 100 0.58 14.26 2.37
C THR A 100 1.92 14.45 1.64
N LEU A 101 2.44 13.42 0.98
CA LEU A 101 3.72 13.50 0.26
C LEU A 101 3.67 14.47 -0.94
N ASP A 102 2.54 14.53 -1.66
CA ASP A 102 2.36 15.53 -2.73
C ASP A 102 2.28 16.96 -2.19
N SER A 103 1.59 17.16 -1.06
CA SER A 103 1.54 18.46 -0.37
C SER A 103 2.93 18.93 0.10
N LEU A 104 3.80 17.98 0.44
CA LEU A 104 5.22 18.21 0.76
C LEU A 104 6.12 18.34 -0.47
N ARG A 105 5.54 18.26 -1.69
CA ARG A 105 6.23 18.36 -2.99
C ARG A 105 7.30 17.29 -3.21
N VAL A 106 7.18 16.15 -2.54
CA VAL A 106 8.17 15.05 -2.63
C VAL A 106 8.24 14.46 -4.03
N PHE A 107 7.14 14.49 -4.79
CA PHE A 107 7.05 13.94 -6.15
C PHE A 107 7.32 14.96 -7.27
N ASN A 108 7.81 16.16 -6.95
CA ASN A 108 8.12 17.15 -7.98
C ASN A 108 9.30 16.71 -8.85
N ASP A 109 10.38 16.23 -8.23
CA ASP A 109 11.63 15.92 -8.92
C ASP A 109 11.87 14.41 -9.08
N LYS A 110 11.13 13.59 -8.34
CA LYS A 110 11.27 12.12 -8.32
C LYS A 110 9.92 11.45 -8.57
N SER A 111 9.96 10.35 -9.31
CA SER A 111 8.81 9.48 -9.49
C SER A 111 8.40 8.79 -8.17
N PRO A 112 7.15 8.34 -8.03
CA PRO A 112 6.73 7.54 -6.87
C PRO A 112 7.62 6.31 -6.63
N GLU A 113 8.05 5.65 -7.71
CA GLU A 113 8.97 4.51 -7.65
C GLU A 113 10.28 4.89 -6.97
N GLU A 114 10.96 5.93 -7.43
CA GLU A 114 12.23 6.39 -6.85
C GLU A 114 12.08 6.78 -5.38
N VAL A 115 11.00 7.50 -5.03
CA VAL A 115 10.75 7.95 -3.66
C VAL A 115 10.57 6.77 -2.70
N PHE A 116 9.77 5.78 -3.08
CA PHE A 116 9.44 4.67 -2.18
C PHE A 116 10.49 3.57 -2.17
N MET A 117 11.14 3.30 -3.31
CA MET A 117 12.20 2.31 -3.41
C MET A 117 13.47 2.73 -2.66
N GLU A 118 13.74 4.04 -2.51
CA GLU A 118 14.84 4.58 -1.70
C GLU A 118 14.81 4.05 -0.25
N ILE A 119 13.62 3.96 0.36
CA ILE A 119 13.45 3.43 1.73
C ILE A 119 13.53 1.90 1.77
N ARG A 120 13.20 1.24 0.66
CA ARG A 120 13.11 -0.21 0.58
C ARG A 120 14.44 -0.90 0.34
N HIS A 121 15.38 -0.25 -0.36
CA HIS A 121 16.70 -0.84 -0.66
C HIS A 121 17.47 -1.36 0.56
N PRO A 122 17.55 -0.64 1.71
CA PRO A 122 18.19 -1.15 2.92
C PRO A 122 17.52 -2.42 3.50
N LEU A 123 16.28 -2.70 3.10
CA LEU A 123 15.44 -3.79 3.61
C LEU A 123 15.20 -4.90 2.56
N GLU A 124 15.86 -4.82 1.41
CA GLU A 124 15.54 -5.60 0.20
C GLU A 124 15.43 -7.11 0.45
N TRP A 125 16.30 -7.66 1.29
CA TRP A 125 16.31 -9.10 1.58
C TRP A 125 15.02 -9.58 2.28
N HIS A 126 14.47 -8.79 3.20
CA HIS A 126 13.23 -9.12 3.90
C HIS A 126 12.00 -8.85 3.02
N CYS A 127 12.05 -7.79 2.22
CA CYS A 127 10.92 -7.42 1.38
C CYS A 127 10.74 -8.35 0.17
N LYS A 128 11.80 -9.03 -0.31
CA LYS A 128 11.71 -10.04 -1.38
C LYS A 128 10.81 -11.23 -1.03
N GLN A 129 10.84 -11.67 0.23
CA GLN A 129 10.01 -12.78 0.69
C GLN A 129 8.51 -12.43 0.67
N MET A 130 8.20 -11.17 0.96
CA MET A 130 6.84 -10.64 0.97
C MET A 130 6.28 -10.48 -0.44
N ASP A 131 7.10 -10.00 -1.36
CA ASP A 131 6.79 -9.88 -2.79
C ASP A 131 6.46 -11.23 -3.42
N HIS A 132 7.31 -12.24 -3.16
CA HIS A 132 7.10 -13.60 -3.67
C HIS A 132 5.77 -14.19 -3.18
N PHE A 133 5.36 -13.92 -1.94
CA PHE A 133 4.12 -14.46 -1.40
C PHE A 133 2.87 -13.98 -2.14
N VAL A 134 2.89 -12.74 -2.66
CA VAL A 134 1.76 -12.17 -3.41
C VAL A 134 1.95 -12.27 -4.93
N GLY A 135 3.07 -12.86 -5.37
CA GLY A 135 3.38 -13.05 -6.78
C GLY A 135 3.69 -11.74 -7.53
N LEU A 136 4.09 -10.68 -6.81
CA LEU A 136 4.40 -9.36 -7.36
C LEU A 136 5.84 -9.01 -7.02
N ASN A 137 6.49 -8.16 -7.81
CA ASN A 137 7.87 -7.79 -7.57
C ASN A 137 8.07 -6.28 -7.76
N PHE A 138 8.19 -5.54 -6.66
CA PHE A 138 8.39 -4.10 -6.68
C PHE A 138 9.76 -3.69 -7.24
N SER A 139 10.77 -4.58 -7.19
CA SER A 139 12.09 -4.33 -7.78
C SER A 139 12.11 -4.49 -9.30
N SER A 140 11.25 -5.35 -9.86
CA SER A 140 11.15 -5.53 -11.32
C SER A 140 10.19 -4.55 -11.96
N ASN A 141 9.06 -4.27 -11.31
CA ASN A 141 8.12 -3.26 -11.78
C ASN A 141 7.24 -2.71 -10.65
N PHE A 142 7.63 -1.56 -10.12
CA PHE A 142 6.93 -0.90 -9.01
C PHE A 142 5.46 -0.60 -9.34
N ASN A 143 5.19 0.02 -10.50
CA ASN A 143 3.86 0.51 -10.84
C ASN A 143 2.85 -0.65 -11.01
N PHE A 144 3.25 -1.73 -11.69
CA PHE A 144 2.41 -2.92 -11.84
C PHE A 144 2.20 -3.67 -10.52
N ALA A 145 3.22 -3.78 -9.66
CA ALA A 145 3.07 -4.38 -8.34
C ALA A 145 2.07 -3.59 -7.47
N LEU A 146 2.16 -2.26 -7.46
CA LEU A 146 1.24 -1.42 -6.70
C LEU A 146 -0.20 -1.54 -7.23
N VAL A 147 -0.40 -1.50 -8.55
CA VAL A 147 -1.72 -1.68 -9.16
C VAL A 147 -2.29 -3.06 -8.84
N GLY A 148 -1.48 -4.12 -8.86
CA GLY A 148 -1.90 -5.46 -8.49
C GLY A 148 -2.53 -5.54 -7.10
N HIS A 149 -1.97 -4.82 -6.12
CA HIS A 149 -2.58 -4.70 -4.79
C HIS A 149 -3.88 -3.89 -4.80
N LEU A 150 -3.94 -2.80 -5.56
CA LEU A 150 -5.09 -1.92 -5.62
C LEU A 150 -6.30 -2.54 -6.33
N LEU A 151 -6.09 -3.39 -7.34
CA LEU A 151 -7.18 -4.03 -8.11
C LEU A 151 -8.10 -4.88 -7.23
N LYS A 152 -7.61 -5.39 -6.09
CA LYS A 152 -8.46 -6.07 -5.09
C LYS A 152 -9.60 -5.18 -4.60
N GLY A 153 -9.40 -3.86 -4.59
CA GLY A 153 -10.35 -2.87 -4.11
C GLY A 153 -11.61 -2.76 -4.95
N TYR A 154 -11.58 -3.14 -6.24
CA TYR A 154 -12.77 -3.20 -7.09
C TYR A 154 -13.76 -4.29 -6.68
N ARG A 155 -13.29 -5.32 -5.98
CA ARG A 155 -14.12 -6.42 -5.49
C ARG A 155 -14.61 -6.22 -4.06
N HIS A 156 -14.27 -5.08 -3.45
CA HIS A 156 -14.61 -4.82 -2.06
C HIS A 156 -16.12 -4.54 -1.91
N PRO A 157 -16.80 -5.10 -0.89
CA PRO A 157 -18.25 -4.95 -0.72
C PRO A 157 -18.68 -3.51 -0.40
N SER A 158 -17.80 -2.70 0.20
CA SER A 158 -18.07 -1.29 0.49
C SER A 158 -17.81 -0.40 -0.75
N PRO A 159 -18.83 0.35 -1.24
CA PRO A 159 -18.67 1.24 -2.39
C PRO A 159 -17.70 2.40 -2.10
N THR A 160 -17.54 2.78 -0.82
CA THR A 160 -16.57 3.81 -0.42
C THR A 160 -15.13 3.36 -0.65
N THR A 161 -14.82 2.09 -0.42
CA THR A 161 -13.49 1.50 -0.66
C THR A 161 -13.21 1.35 -2.16
N VAL A 162 -14.24 0.99 -2.95
CA VAL A 162 -14.15 0.97 -4.41
C VAL A 162 -13.84 2.36 -4.95
N ALA A 163 -14.61 3.38 -4.54
CA ALA A 163 -14.38 4.76 -4.94
C ALA A 163 -13.00 5.27 -4.50
N ARG A 164 -12.56 4.92 -3.28
CA ARG A 164 -11.21 5.25 -2.81
C ARG A 164 -10.12 4.63 -3.70
N THR A 165 -10.28 3.38 -4.09
CA THR A 165 -9.33 2.70 -4.99
C THR A 165 -9.20 3.46 -6.32
N VAL A 166 -10.32 3.89 -6.89
CA VAL A 166 -10.33 4.73 -8.10
C VAL A 166 -9.59 6.05 -7.87
N ARG A 167 -9.83 6.73 -6.75
CA ARG A 167 -9.14 8.00 -6.43
C ARG A 167 -7.63 7.80 -6.29
N ILE A 168 -7.19 6.74 -5.59
CA ILE A 168 -5.76 6.42 -5.45
C ILE A 168 -5.11 6.23 -6.83
N LEU A 169 -5.73 5.47 -7.73
CA LEU A 169 -5.21 5.27 -9.09
C LEU A 169 -5.16 6.58 -9.90
N HIS A 170 -6.16 7.45 -9.73
CA HIS A 170 -6.13 8.78 -10.36
C HIS A 170 -5.04 9.69 -9.79
N THR A 171 -4.81 9.64 -8.48
CA THR A 171 -3.74 10.39 -7.80
C THR A 171 -2.38 9.92 -8.30
N LEU A 172 -2.13 8.61 -8.32
CA LEU A 172 -0.86 8.06 -8.81
C LEU A 172 -0.58 8.47 -10.26
N LEU A 173 -1.59 8.41 -11.12
CA LEU A 173 -1.46 8.87 -12.51
C LEU A 173 -1.16 10.37 -12.60
N ALA A 174 -1.79 11.20 -11.76
CA ALA A 174 -1.50 12.64 -11.71
C ALA A 174 -0.09 12.94 -11.19
N LEU A 175 0.42 12.15 -10.23
CA LEU A 175 1.78 12.28 -9.73
C LEU A 175 2.82 11.93 -10.80
N VAL A 176 2.60 10.86 -11.56
CA VAL A 176 3.44 10.50 -12.71
C VAL A 176 3.43 11.61 -13.76
N GLY A 177 2.25 12.13 -14.13
CA GLY A 177 2.13 13.21 -15.10
C GLY A 177 2.84 14.49 -14.67
N LYS A 178 2.74 14.84 -13.39
CA LYS A 178 3.43 15.99 -12.79
C LYS A 178 4.95 15.84 -12.82
N HIS A 179 5.47 14.66 -12.49
CA HIS A 179 6.91 14.37 -12.51
C HIS A 179 7.48 14.40 -13.94
N LEU A 180 6.78 13.81 -14.91
CA LEU A 180 7.23 13.71 -16.30
C LEU A 180 6.92 14.98 -17.13
N ASN A 181 6.20 15.95 -16.54
CA ASN A 181 5.64 17.11 -17.24
C ASN A 181 4.87 16.70 -18.51
N CYS A 182 4.08 15.63 -18.40
CA CYS A 182 3.33 15.03 -19.49
C CYS A 182 1.82 15.06 -19.22
N ASP A 183 1.00 14.90 -20.26
CA ASP A 183 -0.45 14.82 -20.06
C ASP A 183 -0.80 13.58 -19.22
N LYS A 184 -1.89 13.66 -18.43
CA LYS A 184 -2.35 12.60 -17.54
C LYS A 184 -2.65 11.29 -18.28
N PHE A 185 -3.06 11.37 -19.54
CA PHE A 185 -3.43 10.19 -20.35
C PHE A 185 -2.33 9.76 -21.32
N GLU A 186 -1.16 10.40 -21.25
CA GLU A 186 -0.02 9.99 -22.05
C GLU A 186 0.47 8.61 -21.59
N VAL A 187 0.53 7.67 -22.53
CA VAL A 187 0.92 6.27 -22.25
C VAL A 187 2.44 6.18 -22.28
N ASN A 188 3.02 5.86 -21.14
CA ASN A 188 4.44 5.57 -20.97
C ASN A 188 4.63 4.41 -19.97
N SER A 189 5.89 4.01 -19.74
CA SER A 189 6.22 2.87 -18.87
C SER A 189 5.79 3.07 -17.40
N GLN A 190 5.64 4.31 -16.94
CA GLN A 190 5.22 4.64 -15.57
C GLN A 190 3.69 4.82 -15.46
N SER A 191 3.01 5.29 -16.51
CA SER A 191 1.56 5.55 -16.50
C SER A 191 0.71 4.34 -16.90
N VAL A 192 1.23 3.43 -17.73
CA VAL A 192 0.46 2.33 -18.33
C VAL A 192 -0.22 1.43 -17.30
N ALA A 193 0.43 1.12 -16.18
CA ALA A 193 -0.13 0.28 -15.14
C ALA A 193 -1.37 0.95 -14.51
N TYR A 194 -1.27 2.25 -14.19
CA TYR A 194 -2.36 3.00 -13.56
C TYR A 194 -3.54 3.21 -14.52
N LEU A 195 -3.25 3.47 -15.79
CA LEU A 195 -4.27 3.54 -16.85
C LEU A 195 -5.00 2.21 -17.01
N ALA A 196 -4.27 1.08 -17.07
CA ALA A 196 -4.86 -0.25 -17.13
C ALA A 196 -5.76 -0.53 -15.91
N GLY A 197 -5.36 -0.09 -14.72
CA GLY A 197 -6.17 -0.17 -13.51
C GLY A 197 -7.48 0.64 -13.62
N GLN A 198 -7.42 1.86 -14.16
CA GLN A 198 -8.61 2.70 -14.36
C GLN A 198 -9.59 2.09 -15.38
N PHE A 199 -9.10 1.49 -16.47
CA PHE A 199 -9.97 0.80 -17.44
C PHE A 199 -10.73 -0.36 -16.79
N GLN A 200 -10.12 -1.11 -15.87
CA GLN A 200 -10.85 -2.15 -15.13
C GLN A 200 -12.04 -1.56 -14.34
N SER A 201 -11.89 -0.39 -13.73
CA SER A 201 -13.01 0.29 -13.05
C SER A 201 -14.22 0.47 -13.95
N GLN A 202 -14.00 0.86 -15.21
CA GLN A 202 -15.08 1.16 -16.16
C GLN A 202 -15.84 -0.11 -16.54
N SER A 203 -15.14 -1.24 -16.68
CA SER A 203 -15.75 -2.54 -16.94
C SER A 203 -16.71 -2.99 -15.83
N TYR A 204 -16.41 -2.69 -14.56
CA TYR A 204 -17.30 -3.02 -13.43
C TYR A 204 -18.51 -2.07 -13.32
N THR A 205 -18.37 -0.79 -13.72
CA THR A 205 -19.50 0.16 -13.75
C THR A 205 -20.46 -0.08 -14.92
N LEU A 206 -20.04 -0.80 -15.96
CA LEU A 206 -20.87 -1.17 -17.12
C LEU A 206 -21.64 -2.49 -16.92
N THR A 207 -21.45 -3.18 -15.79
CA THR A 207 -22.23 -4.36 -15.38
C THR A 207 -23.38 -4.03 -14.41
N PRO A 208 -24.32 -3.14 -14.78
CA PRO A 208 -25.70 -3.34 -14.35
C PRO A 208 -26.65 -3.22 -15.55
N LEU A 209 -27.34 -4.33 -15.91
CA LEU A 209 -28.63 -4.43 -16.62
C LEU A 209 -28.77 -5.70 -17.51
N THR A 210 -28.35 -6.89 -17.06
CA THR A 210 -28.70 -8.16 -17.76
C THR A 210 -29.32 -9.24 -16.87
N HIS A 211 -29.66 -8.94 -15.61
CA HIS A 211 -30.30 -9.92 -14.72
C HIS A 211 -31.65 -9.44 -14.14
N THR A 212 -32.49 -8.80 -14.96
CA THR A 212 -33.91 -8.56 -14.60
C THR A 212 -34.85 -8.73 -15.80
N LEU A 213 -34.60 -9.71 -16.65
CA LEU A 213 -35.57 -10.23 -17.62
C LEU A 213 -35.35 -11.74 -17.82
N CYS A 214 -35.89 -12.54 -16.91
CA CYS A 214 -36.37 -13.91 -17.14
C CYS A 214 -37.34 -14.26 -16.00
#